data_AF-A0A822G1S6-F1
#
_entry.id   AF-A0A822G1S6-F1
#
_cell.length_a   1.000
_cell.length_b   1.000
_cell.length_c   1.000
_cell.angle_alpha   90.00
_cell.angle_beta   90.00
_cell.angle_gamma   90.00
#
_symmetry.space_group_name_H-M   'P 1'
#
loop_
_entity.id
_entity.type
_entity.pdbx_description
1 polymer ?
#
loop_
_entity_poly.entity_id
_entity_poly.type
_entity_poly.pdbx_seq_one_letter_code
_entity_poly.pdbx_strand_id
1 'polypeptide(L)'
;RRVWLRSSRTAIYVDNKWYSSDDNTLPLTGISYTSGFDPNLGDYRDFQLSYDLVRDGIHTKIVGHIRDWYRAFGISFHLDTGDRPLTNTVPLDMDHVRTVFPSFHIEQIDQNDQRGYFTFEGGISGDDGKHAGWWNSSSKVTRSGIQSGPVVLFNLTQQGEGDMLVLSPFSQFMATSLSQTNSNILEFGVMGSMLSIPANYTHSMVVFYALNGINEGIREWGQIMQSEYNRTNLHRLSDVTINYLGYYTDNGGYYYYNTEKGVNYEETMVNVRHQISLPFHYMQLDSWWYYKGTGDGVSQWTARPDIFPDGLQTVYRRLENISLAAHNRYWAYETIYKQNYSFVLDESNKKALPIGN
;
A
#
# COMPACT_ATOMS: atom_id res chain seq x y z
N ARG A 1 -31.04 -9.92 7.75
CA ARG A 1 -29.94 -9.05 7.28
C ARG A 1 -29.10 -8.70 8.49
N ARG A 2 -27.82 -9.09 8.53
CA ARG A 2 -26.89 -8.75 9.61
C ARG A 2 -26.16 -7.46 9.24
N VAL A 3 -26.11 -6.49 10.14
CA VAL A 3 -25.32 -5.27 9.93
C VAL A 3 -23.86 -5.60 10.21
N TRP A 4 -22.94 -5.12 9.36
CA TRP A 4 -21.50 -5.30 9.52
C TRP A 4 -20.75 -4.02 9.82
N LEU A 5 -21.23 -2.87 9.36
CA LEU A 5 -20.58 -1.58 9.54
C LEU A 5 -21.67 -0.51 9.65
N ARG A 6 -21.47 0.47 10.54
CA ARG A 6 -22.24 1.72 10.55
C ARG A 6 -21.33 2.85 10.12
N SER A 7 -21.77 3.62 9.13
CA SER A 7 -21.05 4.80 8.67
C SER A 7 -20.91 5.82 9.79
N SER A 8 -19.77 6.49 9.83
CA SER A 8 -19.55 7.69 10.64
C SER A 8 -19.46 8.91 9.73
N ARG A 9 -18.68 9.92 10.11
CA ARG A 9 -18.60 11.23 9.44
C ARG A 9 -17.91 11.19 8.08
N THR A 10 -18.24 12.16 7.24
CA THR A 10 -17.40 12.57 6.10
C THR A 10 -16.67 13.85 6.48
N ALA A 11 -15.38 13.96 6.18
CA ALA A 11 -14.60 15.13 6.58
C ALA A 11 -13.43 15.42 5.62
N ILE A 12 -13.04 16.69 5.56
CA ILE A 12 -11.88 17.18 4.78
C ILE A 12 -11.09 18.17 5.62
N TYR A 13 -9.78 18.01 5.68
CA TYR A 13 -8.84 18.95 6.29
C TYR A 13 -8.16 19.79 5.22
N VAL A 14 -8.50 21.08 5.20
CA VAL A 14 -8.04 22.06 4.21
C VAL A 14 -7.99 23.45 4.83
N ASP A 15 -7.10 24.31 4.37
CA ASP A 15 -6.83 25.63 4.95
C ASP A 15 -6.51 25.56 6.47
N ASN A 16 -5.82 24.49 6.85
CA ASN A 16 -5.43 24.12 8.21
C ASN A 16 -6.61 23.91 9.18
N LYS A 17 -7.81 23.59 8.69
CA LYS A 17 -8.97 23.28 9.53
C LYS A 17 -9.82 22.14 8.98
N TRP A 18 -10.61 21.53 9.85
CA TRP A 18 -11.55 20.48 9.49
C TRP A 18 -12.86 21.07 8.99
N TYR A 19 -13.39 20.48 7.93
CA TYR A 19 -14.77 20.61 7.47
C TYR A 19 -15.43 19.23 7.57
N SER A 20 -16.58 19.12 8.21
CA SER A 20 -17.19 17.82 8.50
C SER A 20 -18.72 17.82 8.35
N SER A 21 -19.26 16.64 8.06
CA SER A 21 -20.69 16.38 8.13
C SER A 21 -21.23 16.47 9.56
N ASP A 22 -20.41 16.26 10.59
CA ASP A 22 -20.84 16.22 11.99
C ASP A 22 -21.19 17.61 12.53
N ASP A 23 -20.43 18.63 12.14
CA ASP A 23 -20.62 20.03 12.55
C ASP A 23 -21.27 20.87 11.45
N ASN A 24 -21.72 20.23 10.37
CA ASN A 24 -22.39 20.85 9.22
C ASN A 24 -21.54 21.91 8.49
N THR A 25 -20.22 21.88 8.65
CA THR A 25 -19.29 22.71 7.85
C THR A 25 -18.99 22.09 6.48
N LEU A 26 -19.30 20.80 6.31
CA LEU A 26 -19.35 20.09 5.02
C LEU A 26 -20.75 19.45 4.84
N PRO A 27 -21.80 20.23 4.59
CA PRO A 27 -23.17 19.74 4.52
C PRO A 27 -23.39 18.81 3.32
N LEU A 28 -24.14 17.73 3.54
CA LEU A 28 -24.68 16.89 2.47
C LEU A 28 -25.84 17.63 1.80
N THR A 29 -25.66 18.01 0.53
CA THR A 29 -26.62 18.81 -0.24
C THR A 29 -27.55 17.97 -1.12
N GLY A 30 -27.17 16.73 -1.43
CA GLY A 30 -27.99 15.85 -2.24
C GLY A 30 -27.47 14.43 -2.33
N ILE A 31 -28.39 13.50 -2.62
CA ILE A 31 -28.10 12.11 -2.95
C ILE A 31 -28.71 11.84 -4.31
N SER A 32 -27.91 11.36 -5.26
CA SER A 32 -28.36 10.86 -6.55
C SER A 32 -27.86 9.44 -6.75
N TYR A 33 -28.42 8.74 -7.75
CA TYR A 33 -27.90 7.46 -8.16
C TYR A 33 -27.80 7.38 -9.68
N THR A 34 -26.81 6.64 -10.14
CA THR A 34 -26.63 6.25 -11.53
C THR A 34 -26.22 4.78 -11.58
N SER A 35 -26.10 4.24 -12.79
CA SER A 35 -25.41 2.98 -13.03
C SER A 35 -24.22 3.22 -13.95
N GLY A 36 -23.24 2.33 -13.87
CA GLY A 36 -22.07 2.36 -14.74
C GLY A 36 -21.58 0.96 -15.05
N PHE A 37 -20.58 0.89 -15.92
CA PHE A 37 -19.90 -0.32 -16.31
C PHE A 37 -18.41 -0.10 -16.21
N ASP A 38 -17.72 -0.99 -15.51
CA ASP A 38 -16.27 -1.11 -15.51
C ASP A 38 -15.85 -2.29 -16.40
N PRO A 39 -14.86 -2.13 -17.31
CA PRO A 39 -14.41 -3.22 -18.17
C PRO A 39 -13.90 -4.47 -17.42
N ASN A 40 -13.38 -4.30 -16.22
CA ASN A 40 -12.74 -5.35 -15.44
C ASN A 40 -13.68 -5.94 -14.37
N LEU A 41 -14.50 -5.10 -13.74
CA LEU A 41 -15.40 -5.52 -12.66
C LEU A 41 -16.88 -5.63 -13.05
N GLY A 42 -17.24 -5.13 -14.23
CA GLY A 42 -18.58 -5.19 -14.78
C GLY A 42 -19.51 -4.08 -14.31
N ASP A 43 -20.81 -4.37 -14.34
CA ASP A 43 -21.84 -3.40 -14.00
C ASP A 43 -21.82 -3.05 -12.50
N TYR A 44 -22.14 -1.79 -12.20
CA TYR A 44 -22.34 -1.30 -10.84
C TYR A 44 -23.47 -0.28 -10.76
N ARG A 45 -24.05 -0.15 -9.57
CA ARG A 45 -24.89 0.98 -9.19
C ARG A 45 -24.06 1.96 -8.38
N ASP A 46 -24.09 3.24 -8.72
CA ASP A 46 -23.33 4.29 -8.06
C ASP A 46 -24.27 5.25 -7.32
N PHE A 47 -24.17 5.29 -5.99
CA PHE A 47 -24.83 6.28 -5.16
C PHE A 47 -23.88 7.45 -4.93
N GLN A 48 -24.31 8.66 -5.30
CA GLN A 48 -23.49 9.87 -5.25
C GLN A 48 -23.99 10.78 -4.14
N LEU A 49 -23.16 11.00 -3.13
CA LEU A 49 -23.37 11.90 -2.01
C LEU A 49 -22.66 13.21 -2.32
N SER A 50 -23.42 14.27 -2.59
CA SER A 50 -22.87 15.58 -2.92
C SER A 50 -22.73 16.44 -1.67
N TYR A 51 -21.51 16.87 -1.37
CA TYR A 51 -21.21 17.77 -0.26
C TYR A 51 -20.75 19.13 -0.79
N ASP A 52 -21.06 20.19 -0.06
CA ASP A 52 -20.67 21.56 -0.42
C ASP A 52 -19.58 22.08 0.52
N LEU A 53 -18.37 22.22 -0.01
CA LEU A 53 -17.23 22.77 0.72
C LEU A 53 -17.13 24.27 0.43
N VAL A 54 -17.40 25.10 1.43
CA VAL A 54 -17.34 26.57 1.30
C VAL A 54 -16.05 27.11 1.90
N ARG A 55 -15.18 27.63 1.04
CA ARG A 55 -13.90 28.26 1.42
C ARG A 55 -13.85 29.69 0.92
N ASP A 56 -13.70 30.66 1.82
CA ASP A 56 -13.66 32.10 1.51
C ASP A 56 -14.84 32.57 0.62
N GLY A 57 -16.04 32.04 0.90
CA GLY A 57 -17.26 32.33 0.13
C GLY A 57 -17.37 31.58 -1.21
N ILE A 58 -16.41 30.70 -1.52
CA ILE A 58 -16.42 29.93 -2.76
C ILE A 58 -16.84 28.50 -2.49
N HIS A 59 -17.86 28.07 -3.25
CA HIS A 59 -18.43 26.73 -3.19
C HIS A 59 -17.64 25.76 -4.06
N THR A 60 -17.25 24.62 -3.48
CA THR A 60 -16.59 23.50 -4.17
C THR A 60 -17.41 22.25 -3.94
N LYS A 61 -17.84 21.59 -5.01
CA LYS A 61 -18.58 20.33 -4.91
C LYS A 61 -17.61 19.18 -4.63
N ILE A 62 -17.85 18.47 -3.54
CA ILE A 62 -17.16 17.22 -3.19
C ILE A 62 -18.16 16.08 -3.39
N VAL A 63 -17.73 14.96 -3.96
CA VAL A 63 -18.64 13.83 -4.21
C VAL A 63 -18.10 12.54 -3.62
N GLY A 64 -18.85 11.98 -2.68
CA GLY A 64 -18.65 10.60 -2.22
C GLY A 64 -19.46 9.64 -3.08
N HIS A 65 -18.81 8.69 -3.72
CA HIS A 65 -19.43 7.64 -4.52
C HIS A 65 -19.45 6.32 -3.74
N ILE A 66 -20.59 5.66 -3.69
CA ILE A 66 -20.74 4.30 -3.16
C ILE A 66 -21.18 3.41 -4.31
N ARG A 67 -20.25 2.62 -4.85
CA ARG A 67 -20.53 1.69 -5.94
C ARG A 67 -20.81 0.29 -5.40
N ASP A 68 -22.01 -0.20 -5.68
CA ASP A 68 -22.48 -1.55 -5.42
C ASP A 68 -22.28 -2.39 -6.69
N TRP A 69 -21.39 -3.38 -6.62
CA TRP A 69 -20.96 -4.17 -7.78
C TRP A 69 -21.81 -5.43 -7.94
N TYR A 70 -22.35 -5.67 -9.14
CA TYR A 70 -23.24 -6.81 -9.37
C TYR A 70 -22.51 -8.15 -9.49
N ARG A 71 -21.25 -8.12 -9.93
CA ARG A 71 -20.44 -9.33 -10.22
C ARG A 71 -19.28 -9.55 -9.24
N ALA A 72 -18.79 -8.48 -8.62
CA ALA A 72 -17.82 -8.54 -7.55
C ALA A 72 -18.57 -8.41 -6.22
N PHE A 73 -18.39 -9.34 -5.29
CA PHE A 73 -19.06 -9.28 -3.98
C PHE A 73 -18.44 -8.18 -3.10
N GLY A 74 -18.67 -6.91 -3.43
CA GLY A 74 -18.08 -5.80 -2.70
C GLY A 74 -18.76 -4.47 -2.98
N ILE A 75 -18.53 -3.54 -2.07
CA ILE A 75 -18.87 -2.13 -2.22
C ILE A 75 -17.57 -1.36 -2.29
N SER A 76 -17.43 -0.48 -3.28
CA SER A 76 -16.29 0.45 -3.33
C SER A 76 -16.75 1.87 -3.05
N PHE A 77 -15.95 2.58 -2.27
CA PHE A 77 -16.18 3.96 -1.88
C PHE A 77 -15.14 4.81 -2.61
N HIS A 78 -15.55 5.85 -3.32
CA HIS A 78 -14.64 6.77 -3.99
C HIS A 78 -14.91 8.18 -3.51
N LEU A 79 -13.87 8.95 -3.24
CA LEU A 79 -14.01 10.36 -2.92
C LEU A 79 -13.42 11.19 -4.05
N ASP A 80 -14.27 11.97 -4.71
CA ASP A 80 -13.88 13.05 -5.61
C ASP A 80 -13.75 14.34 -4.81
N THR A 81 -12.55 14.90 -4.78
CA THR A 81 -12.19 16.11 -4.02
C THR A 81 -12.53 17.41 -4.73
N GLY A 82 -13.14 17.34 -5.91
CA GLY A 82 -13.65 18.49 -6.64
C GLY A 82 -12.58 19.22 -7.46
N ASP A 83 -12.98 20.31 -8.12
CA ASP A 83 -12.21 21.01 -9.15
C ASP A 83 -11.13 21.95 -8.61
N ARG A 84 -10.88 21.95 -7.30
CA ARG A 84 -9.92 22.83 -6.63
C ARG A 84 -8.92 22.07 -5.78
N PRO A 85 -7.65 22.50 -5.76
CA PRO A 85 -6.68 21.88 -4.87
C PRO A 85 -7.05 22.11 -3.41
N LEU A 86 -6.77 21.10 -2.58
CA LEU A 86 -6.90 21.18 -1.13
C LEU A 86 -5.49 21.38 -0.55
N THR A 87 -5.19 22.61 -0.14
CA THR A 87 -3.85 23.01 0.31
C THR A 87 -3.83 23.31 1.80
N ASN A 88 -2.74 22.94 2.45
CA ASN A 88 -2.46 23.23 3.85
C ASN A 88 -1.02 23.75 3.98
N THR A 89 -0.77 24.59 4.97
CA THR A 89 0.60 25.03 5.31
C THR A 89 1.17 24.23 6.48
N VAL A 90 0.31 23.53 7.23
CA VAL A 90 0.68 22.69 8.36
C VAL A 90 0.31 21.24 8.02
N PRO A 91 1.26 20.29 8.03
CA PRO A 91 0.93 18.88 7.87
C PRO A 91 0.22 18.37 9.13
N LEU A 92 -0.75 17.47 8.97
CA LEU A 92 -1.20 16.64 10.08
C LEU A 92 -0.15 15.56 10.37
N ASP A 93 -0.30 14.89 11.51
CA ASP A 93 0.47 13.68 11.81
C ASP A 93 0.32 12.65 10.67
N MET A 94 1.39 11.92 10.37
CA MET A 94 1.39 10.89 9.32
C MET A 94 0.47 9.71 9.64
N ASP A 95 0.13 9.52 10.91
CA ASP A 95 -0.79 8.49 11.41
C ASP A 95 -2.26 8.95 11.37
N HIS A 96 -2.53 10.15 10.88
CA HIS A 96 -3.88 10.63 10.60
C HIS A 96 -4.16 10.65 9.09
N VAL A 97 -5.43 10.84 8.76
CA VAL A 97 -5.86 11.16 7.40
C VAL A 97 -6.40 12.59 7.33
N ARG A 98 -6.41 13.17 6.13
CA ARG A 98 -6.93 14.52 5.85
C ARG A 98 -8.19 14.52 4.98
N THR A 99 -8.53 13.41 4.37
CA THR A 99 -9.86 13.18 3.81
C THR A 99 -10.46 12.02 4.56
N VAL A 100 -11.78 12.01 4.74
CA VAL A 100 -12.48 10.95 5.46
C VAL A 100 -13.69 10.58 4.64
N PHE A 101 -13.54 9.53 3.82
CA PHE A 101 -14.64 8.87 3.14
C PHE A 101 -14.18 7.53 2.56
N PRO A 102 -14.71 6.38 3.01
CA PRO A 102 -15.72 6.26 4.07
C PRO A 102 -15.09 6.36 5.46
N SER A 103 -15.93 6.33 6.48
CA SER A 103 -15.54 6.05 7.86
C SER A 103 -16.56 5.14 8.53
N PHE A 104 -16.11 4.36 9.50
CA PHE A 104 -16.94 3.37 10.17
C PHE A 104 -16.74 3.37 11.68
N HIS A 105 -17.83 3.15 12.42
CA HIS A 105 -17.74 2.93 13.85
C HIS A 105 -17.12 1.57 14.19
N ILE A 106 -16.13 1.59 15.06
CA ILE A 106 -15.58 0.42 15.75
C ILE A 106 -16.41 0.24 17.02
N GLU A 107 -17.50 -0.51 16.90
CA GLU A 107 -18.50 -0.69 17.95
C GLU A 107 -19.08 -2.10 17.93
N GLN A 108 -19.66 -2.54 19.05
CA GLN A 108 -20.61 -3.63 19.03
C GLN A 108 -21.96 -3.13 18.52
N ILE A 109 -22.56 -3.87 17.59
CA ILE A 109 -23.88 -3.54 17.04
C ILE A 109 -24.98 -3.86 18.05
N ASP A 110 -24.82 -4.96 18.79
CA ASP A 110 -25.67 -5.42 19.88
C ASP A 110 -24.89 -6.34 20.83
N GLN A 111 -25.55 -6.80 21.91
CA GLN A 111 -24.94 -7.66 22.94
C GLN A 111 -24.44 -9.03 22.43
N ASN A 112 -24.93 -9.48 21.28
CA ASN A 112 -24.53 -10.73 20.64
C ASN A 112 -23.52 -10.49 19.52
N ASP A 113 -22.97 -9.29 19.39
CA ASP A 113 -21.98 -8.98 18.36
C ASP A 113 -20.62 -9.60 18.70
N GLN A 114 -20.31 -10.67 17.99
CA GLN A 114 -19.10 -11.46 18.11
C GLN A 114 -18.14 -11.21 16.94
N ARG A 115 -18.18 -10.03 16.31
CA ARG A 115 -17.22 -9.68 15.26
C ARG A 115 -15.82 -9.54 15.85
N GLY A 116 -14.87 -10.20 15.23
CA GLY A 116 -13.45 -9.99 15.42
C GLY A 116 -12.84 -9.30 14.22
N TYR A 117 -11.60 -8.86 14.38
CA TYR A 117 -10.77 -8.37 13.30
C TYR A 117 -9.40 -9.04 13.30
N PHE A 118 -8.77 -9.04 12.13
CA PHE A 118 -7.36 -9.36 11.92
C PHE A 118 -6.79 -8.38 10.91
N THR A 119 -5.56 -7.92 11.10
CA THR A 119 -4.92 -7.00 10.17
C THR A 119 -3.44 -7.33 9.96
N PHE A 120 -2.96 -7.08 8.75
CA PHE A 120 -1.54 -7.09 8.39
C PHE A 120 -1.04 -5.65 8.48
N GLU A 121 -0.06 -5.41 9.35
CA GLU A 121 0.45 -4.05 9.61
C GLU A 121 1.94 -4.09 9.94
N GLY A 122 2.54 -2.90 9.96
CA GLY A 122 3.93 -2.70 10.34
C GLY A 122 4.87 -2.59 9.13
N GLY A 123 6.17 -2.71 9.40
CA GLY A 123 7.20 -2.62 8.38
C GLY A 123 7.26 -3.87 7.50
N ILE A 124 7.98 -3.76 6.38
CA ILE A 124 8.19 -4.88 5.44
C ILE A 124 6.82 -5.35 4.92
N SER A 125 6.61 -6.63 4.61
CA SER A 125 5.34 -7.19 4.13
C SER A 125 4.25 -7.29 5.21
N GLY A 126 4.25 -6.39 6.20
CA GLY A 126 3.27 -6.33 7.29
C GLY A 126 3.37 -7.48 8.28
N ASP A 127 4.57 -8.04 8.52
CA ASP A 127 4.77 -9.22 9.36
C ASP A 127 4.95 -8.90 10.85
N ASP A 128 5.61 -7.78 11.16
CA ASP A 128 5.99 -7.37 12.50
C ASP A 128 4.87 -6.64 13.29
N GLY A 129 3.78 -6.27 12.61
CA GLY A 129 2.64 -5.56 13.20
C GLY A 129 1.31 -6.30 13.15
N LYS A 130 1.27 -7.56 12.69
CA LYS A 130 0.03 -8.35 12.65
C LYS A 130 -0.60 -8.45 14.02
N HIS A 131 -1.90 -8.22 14.10
CA HIS A 131 -2.66 -8.46 15.31
C HIS A 131 -4.13 -8.70 15.01
N ALA A 132 -4.83 -9.23 16.02
CA ALA A 132 -6.24 -9.55 15.98
C ALA A 132 -6.90 -9.17 17.29
N GLY A 133 -8.21 -8.97 17.26
CA GLY A 133 -8.98 -8.67 18.45
C GLY A 133 -10.47 -8.66 18.18
N TRP A 134 -11.22 -8.13 19.15
CA TRP A 134 -12.66 -7.91 19.03
C TRP A 134 -12.92 -6.64 18.22
N TRP A 135 -13.97 -6.59 17.42
CA TRP A 135 -14.41 -5.34 16.80
C TRP A 135 -15.32 -4.59 17.77
N ASN A 136 -14.74 -3.73 18.60
CA ASN A 136 -15.49 -2.90 19.56
C ASN A 136 -14.73 -1.62 19.92
N SER A 137 -15.39 -0.71 20.63
CA SER A 137 -14.87 0.63 20.95
C SER A 137 -13.64 0.65 21.87
N SER A 138 -13.29 -0.47 22.49
CA SER A 138 -12.07 -0.61 23.30
C SER A 138 -10.85 -1.06 22.48
N SER A 139 -11.05 -1.43 21.22
CA SER A 139 -10.02 -2.08 20.40
C SER A 139 -9.23 -1.07 19.60
N LYS A 140 -7.89 -1.17 19.65
CA LYS A 140 -7.00 -0.51 18.69
C LYS A 140 -6.83 -1.43 17.50
N VAL A 141 -7.59 -1.18 16.43
CA VAL A 141 -7.68 -2.01 15.23
C VAL A 141 -6.52 -1.76 14.27
N THR A 142 -6.02 -0.52 14.21
CA THR A 142 -4.94 -0.16 13.28
C THR A 142 -3.83 0.66 13.93
N ARG A 143 -2.60 0.43 13.48
CA ARG A 143 -1.42 1.28 13.75
C ARG A 143 -1.47 2.62 13.01
N SER A 144 -2.35 2.75 12.01
CA SER A 144 -2.51 3.93 11.16
C SER A 144 -1.28 4.26 10.30
N GLY A 145 -1.40 5.28 9.45
CA GLY A 145 -0.30 5.80 8.63
C GLY A 145 0.30 4.76 7.66
N ILE A 146 1.61 4.90 7.42
CA ILE A 146 2.38 4.03 6.51
C ILE A 146 2.48 2.57 6.97
N GLN A 147 2.10 2.30 8.22
CA GLN A 147 2.11 0.95 8.79
C GLN A 147 0.74 0.28 8.71
N SER A 148 -0.30 0.99 8.27
CA SER A 148 -1.63 0.43 8.11
C SER A 148 -1.71 -0.52 6.91
N GLY A 149 -2.52 -1.57 7.04
CA GLY A 149 -2.83 -2.48 5.95
C GLY A 149 -4.28 -2.90 5.96
N PRO A 150 -4.66 -3.89 5.13
CA PRO A 150 -6.02 -4.37 5.06
C PRO A 150 -6.54 -4.85 6.43
N VAL A 151 -7.81 -4.56 6.71
CA VAL A 151 -8.51 -5.03 7.92
C VAL A 151 -9.53 -6.09 7.52
N VAL A 152 -9.39 -7.27 8.07
CA VAL A 152 -10.32 -8.40 7.89
C VAL A 152 -11.30 -8.41 9.06
N LEU A 153 -12.60 -8.35 8.79
CA LEU A 153 -13.65 -8.56 9.80
C LEU A 153 -14.30 -9.92 9.59
N PHE A 154 -14.57 -10.61 10.67
CA PHE A 154 -15.19 -11.94 10.61
C PHE A 154 -15.94 -12.23 11.91
N ASN A 155 -16.75 -13.27 11.92
CA ASN A 155 -17.42 -13.71 13.13
C ASN A 155 -16.55 -14.70 13.92
N LEU A 156 -16.20 -14.35 15.16
CA LEU A 156 -15.36 -15.18 16.02
C LEU A 156 -16.01 -16.53 16.36
N THR A 157 -17.34 -16.59 16.46
CA THR A 157 -18.04 -17.85 16.78
C THR A 157 -17.98 -18.86 15.64
N GLN A 158 -17.68 -18.41 14.43
CA GLN A 158 -17.54 -19.26 13.24
C GLN A 158 -16.08 -19.61 12.95
N GLN A 159 -15.15 -19.31 13.87
CA GLN A 159 -13.72 -19.62 13.74
C GLN A 159 -13.09 -19.15 12.41
N GLY A 160 -13.64 -18.09 11.82
CA GLY A 160 -13.18 -17.58 10.53
C GLY A 160 -13.60 -18.41 9.30
N GLU A 161 -14.54 -19.34 9.43
CA GLU A 161 -15.03 -20.19 8.33
C GLU A 161 -16.30 -19.66 7.64
N GLY A 162 -16.95 -18.65 8.23
CA GLY A 162 -18.17 -18.05 7.68
C GLY A 162 -17.94 -16.72 6.96
N ASP A 163 -18.97 -15.89 6.96
CA ASP A 163 -18.94 -14.54 6.40
C ASP A 163 -17.76 -13.70 6.92
N MET A 164 -17.15 -12.95 5.99
CA MET A 164 -16.06 -12.02 6.30
C MET A 164 -16.14 -10.76 5.42
N LEU A 165 -15.50 -9.69 5.91
CA LEU A 165 -15.21 -8.49 5.14
C LEU A 165 -13.72 -8.24 5.04
N VAL A 166 -13.28 -7.67 3.92
CA VAL A 166 -11.94 -7.05 3.78
C VAL A 166 -12.12 -5.57 3.51
N LEU A 167 -11.58 -4.74 4.41
CA LEU A 167 -11.51 -3.29 4.29
C LEU A 167 -10.09 -2.94 3.82
N SER A 168 -9.96 -2.33 2.65
CA SER A 168 -8.64 -2.01 2.09
C SER A 168 -8.67 -0.83 1.13
N PRO A 169 -7.55 -0.10 0.96
CA PRO A 169 -7.40 0.80 -0.17
C PRO A 169 -7.66 0.07 -1.49
N PHE A 170 -8.40 0.73 -2.37
CA PHE A 170 -8.76 0.24 -3.69
C PHE A 170 -8.05 1.02 -4.80
N SER A 171 -7.52 2.21 -4.50
CA SER A 171 -6.61 2.97 -5.37
C SER A 171 -5.68 3.88 -4.58
N GLN A 172 -4.74 4.53 -5.28
CA GLN A 172 -3.80 5.49 -4.69
C GLN A 172 -3.05 4.93 -3.48
N PHE A 173 -2.58 3.69 -3.57
CA PHE A 173 -2.02 2.89 -2.47
C PHE A 173 -0.89 3.58 -1.69
N MET A 174 -0.14 4.45 -2.35
CA MET A 174 0.99 5.17 -1.73
C MET A 174 0.59 6.47 -1.02
N ALA A 175 -0.60 6.99 -1.31
CA ALA A 175 -1.09 8.25 -0.75
C ALA A 175 -2.24 8.06 0.26
N THR A 176 -2.81 6.85 0.30
CA THR A 176 -4.01 6.54 1.06
C THR A 176 -3.67 5.70 2.28
N SER A 177 -4.33 5.99 3.40
CA SER A 177 -4.10 5.36 4.69
C SER A 177 -5.41 5.09 5.41
N LEU A 178 -5.37 4.15 6.35
CA LEU A 178 -6.35 4.06 7.42
C LEU A 178 -5.84 4.86 8.63
N SER A 179 -6.76 5.44 9.39
CA SER A 179 -6.46 5.97 10.72
C SER A 179 -7.58 5.66 11.69
N GLN A 180 -7.24 5.49 12.97
CA GLN A 180 -8.24 5.32 14.02
C GLN A 180 -8.28 6.56 14.93
N THR A 181 -9.41 7.26 14.93
CA THR A 181 -9.63 8.44 15.78
C THR A 181 -10.57 8.12 16.95
N ASN A 182 -10.35 8.82 18.08
CA ASN A 182 -11.14 8.69 19.31
C ASN A 182 -11.32 7.24 19.83
N SER A 183 -10.39 6.35 19.47
CA SER A 183 -10.43 4.91 19.73
C SER A 183 -11.60 4.13 19.14
N ASN A 184 -12.58 4.76 18.47
CA ASN A 184 -13.79 4.07 18.02
C ASN A 184 -14.28 4.43 16.60
N ILE A 185 -13.50 5.18 15.81
CA ILE A 185 -13.82 5.46 14.41
C ILE A 185 -12.63 5.03 13.55
N LEU A 186 -12.88 4.17 12.57
CA LEU A 186 -11.94 3.85 11.50
C LEU A 186 -12.20 4.79 10.33
N GLU A 187 -11.22 5.62 10.00
CA GLU A 187 -11.28 6.61 8.93
C GLU A 187 -10.36 6.19 7.78
N PHE A 188 -10.84 6.37 6.56
CA PHE A 188 -10.09 6.09 5.34
C PHE A 188 -9.89 7.38 4.55
N GLY A 189 -8.67 7.61 4.09
CA GLY A 189 -8.28 8.93 3.65
C GLY A 189 -6.90 9.08 3.03
N VAL A 190 -6.66 10.23 2.42
CA VAL A 190 -5.30 10.65 2.06
C VAL A 190 -4.49 10.88 3.34
N MET A 191 -3.23 10.45 3.34
CA MET A 191 -2.31 10.55 4.49
C MET A 191 -2.17 11.99 5.01
N GLY A 192 -2.16 12.13 6.33
CA GLY A 192 -2.21 13.41 7.03
C GLY A 192 -1.02 14.33 6.74
N SER A 193 0.15 13.78 6.45
CA SER A 193 1.38 14.52 6.17
C SER A 193 1.39 15.26 4.81
N MET A 194 0.48 14.93 3.89
CA MET A 194 0.51 15.40 2.49
C MET A 194 0.06 16.85 2.31
N LEU A 195 0.91 17.88 2.29
CA LEU A 195 0.48 19.30 2.28
C LEU A 195 -0.58 19.71 1.25
N SER A 196 -0.62 19.09 0.07
CA SER A 196 -1.59 19.40 -0.98
C SER A 196 -2.21 18.16 -1.62
N ILE A 197 -3.52 18.22 -1.88
CA ILE A 197 -4.24 17.29 -2.78
C ILE A 197 -4.57 18.07 -4.06
N PRO A 198 -4.24 17.55 -5.26
CA PRO A 198 -4.52 18.26 -6.51
C PRO A 198 -6.02 18.33 -6.79
N ALA A 199 -6.42 19.26 -7.67
CA ALA A 199 -7.78 19.31 -8.18
C ALA A 199 -8.14 18.03 -8.94
N ASN A 200 -9.41 17.65 -8.91
CA ASN A 200 -9.99 16.45 -9.51
C ASN A 200 -9.29 15.17 -9.06
N TYR A 201 -8.81 15.14 -7.81
CA TYR A 201 -8.19 13.97 -7.23
C TYR A 201 -9.26 13.00 -6.73
N THR A 202 -9.12 11.75 -7.14
CA THR A 202 -9.96 10.63 -6.72
C THR A 202 -9.13 9.54 -6.09
N HIS A 203 -9.60 9.04 -4.96
CA HIS A 203 -9.07 7.84 -4.31
C HIS A 203 -10.22 6.98 -3.82
N SER A 204 -9.97 5.69 -3.59
CA SER A 204 -11.03 4.74 -3.31
C SER A 204 -10.64 3.65 -2.33
N MET A 205 -11.64 3.17 -1.60
CA MET A 205 -11.61 2.04 -0.67
C MET A 205 -12.53 0.94 -1.18
N VAL A 206 -12.24 -0.31 -0.86
CA VAL A 206 -13.17 -1.43 -1.03
C VAL A 206 -13.52 -2.05 0.31
N VAL A 207 -14.80 -2.36 0.46
CA VAL A 207 -15.35 -3.29 1.45
C VAL A 207 -15.77 -4.53 0.67
N PHE A 208 -14.88 -5.50 0.62
CA PHE A 208 -15.14 -6.79 -0.02
C PHE A 208 -15.83 -7.74 0.95
N TYR A 209 -16.78 -8.54 0.48
CA TYR A 209 -17.52 -9.52 1.26
C TYR A 209 -17.34 -10.92 0.68
N ALA A 210 -17.08 -11.89 1.55
CA ALA A 210 -17.04 -13.30 1.18
C ALA A 210 -17.81 -14.17 2.17
N LEU A 211 -18.27 -15.32 1.70
CA LEU A 211 -19.09 -16.27 2.45
C LEU A 211 -18.29 -17.46 3.01
N ASN A 212 -17.14 -17.75 2.40
CA ASN A 212 -16.44 -19.04 2.56
C ASN A 212 -15.21 -18.95 3.47
N GLY A 213 -15.29 -18.10 4.49
CA GLY A 213 -14.22 -17.92 5.46
C GLY A 213 -13.05 -17.05 5.00
N ILE A 214 -12.11 -16.83 5.92
CA ILE A 214 -10.99 -15.90 5.76
C ILE A 214 -10.06 -16.33 4.61
N ASN A 215 -9.75 -17.62 4.50
CA ASN A 215 -8.78 -18.11 3.51
C ASN A 215 -9.28 -17.92 2.07
N GLU A 216 -10.52 -18.32 1.79
CA GLU A 216 -11.11 -18.08 0.46
C GLU A 216 -11.41 -16.60 0.25
N GLY A 217 -11.93 -15.90 1.27
CA GLY A 217 -12.22 -14.47 1.17
C GLY A 217 -10.98 -13.62 0.85
N ILE A 218 -9.82 -13.91 1.43
CA ILE A 218 -8.56 -13.23 1.07
C ILE A 218 -8.12 -13.56 -0.37
N ARG A 219 -8.30 -14.81 -0.83
CA ARG A 219 -7.99 -15.20 -2.21
C ARG A 219 -8.89 -14.46 -3.21
N GLU A 220 -10.20 -14.44 -2.96
CA GLU A 220 -11.19 -13.77 -3.81
C GLU A 220 -10.99 -12.24 -3.83
N TRP A 221 -10.74 -11.63 -2.67
CA TRP A 221 -10.35 -10.22 -2.56
C TRP A 221 -9.11 -9.93 -3.42
N GLY A 222 -8.06 -10.75 -3.29
CA GLY A 222 -6.84 -10.60 -4.08
C GLY A 222 -7.07 -10.77 -5.58
N GLN A 223 -8.02 -11.60 -6.01
CA GLN A 223 -8.41 -11.75 -7.42
C GLN A 223 -9.13 -10.52 -7.95
N ILE A 224 -10.00 -9.90 -7.16
CA ILE A 224 -10.68 -8.64 -7.54
C ILE A 224 -9.67 -7.50 -7.65
N MET A 225 -8.76 -7.38 -6.67
CA MET A 225 -7.67 -6.39 -6.74
C MET A 225 -6.81 -6.58 -7.98
N GLN A 226 -6.50 -7.83 -8.37
CA GLN A 226 -5.76 -8.08 -9.60
C GLN A 226 -6.57 -7.74 -10.85
N SER A 227 -7.86 -8.10 -10.87
CA SER A 227 -8.75 -7.87 -12.02
C SER A 227 -8.93 -6.38 -12.30
N GLU A 228 -9.21 -5.58 -11.28
CA GLU A 228 -9.35 -4.11 -11.38
C GLU A 228 -8.16 -3.47 -12.12
N TYR A 229 -6.95 -3.93 -11.83
CA TYR A 229 -5.72 -3.38 -12.39
C TYR A 229 -5.17 -4.17 -13.57
N ASN A 230 -5.99 -5.03 -14.19
CA ASN A 230 -5.62 -5.92 -15.30
C ASN A 230 -4.28 -6.65 -15.04
N ARG A 231 -4.11 -7.15 -13.81
CA ARG A 231 -2.94 -7.89 -13.38
C ARG A 231 -3.18 -9.37 -13.56
N THR A 232 -2.16 -10.05 -14.07
CA THR A 232 -2.15 -11.51 -14.20
C THR A 232 -1.10 -12.11 -13.28
N ASN A 233 -1.23 -13.41 -13.02
CA ASN A 233 -0.22 -14.16 -12.27
C ASN A 233 1.05 -14.45 -13.08
N LEU A 234 1.16 -13.98 -14.33
CA LEU A 234 2.29 -14.32 -15.20
C LEU A 234 3.62 -13.94 -14.57
N HIS A 235 3.75 -12.70 -14.06
CA HIS A 235 4.98 -12.25 -13.42
C HIS A 235 5.36 -13.14 -12.23
N ARG A 236 4.42 -13.37 -11.30
CA ARG A 236 4.63 -14.26 -10.15
C ARG A 236 5.02 -15.68 -10.55
N LEU A 237 4.38 -16.24 -11.58
CA LEU A 237 4.67 -17.59 -12.09
C LEU A 237 6.03 -17.67 -12.80
N SER A 238 6.47 -16.58 -13.43
CA SER A 238 7.77 -16.49 -14.10
C SER A 238 8.90 -16.02 -13.21
N ASP A 239 8.60 -15.51 -12.01
CA ASP A 239 9.59 -14.90 -11.13
C ASP A 239 10.49 -15.98 -10.52
N VAL A 240 11.77 -15.98 -10.90
CA VAL A 240 12.75 -16.92 -10.41
C VAL A 240 12.94 -16.83 -8.89
N THR A 241 12.73 -15.65 -8.30
CA THR A 241 12.93 -15.40 -6.88
C THR A 241 11.83 -16.01 -6.01
N ILE A 242 10.65 -16.23 -6.58
CA ILE A 242 9.48 -16.80 -5.90
C ILE A 242 9.43 -18.32 -6.07
N ASN A 243 9.81 -18.84 -7.24
CA ASN A 243 9.57 -20.23 -7.62
C ASN A 243 10.77 -21.16 -7.41
N TYR A 244 11.97 -20.63 -7.15
CA TYR A 244 13.19 -21.42 -7.01
C TYR A 244 13.98 -21.06 -5.76
N LEU A 245 14.82 -22.00 -5.31
CA LEU A 245 15.80 -21.73 -4.28
C LEU A 245 16.85 -20.74 -4.81
N GLY A 246 17.12 -19.68 -4.06
CA GLY A 246 18.17 -18.71 -4.34
C GLY A 246 19.22 -18.65 -3.24
N TYR A 247 20.38 -18.11 -3.56
CA TYR A 247 21.44 -17.81 -2.58
C TYR A 247 21.42 -16.31 -2.23
N TYR A 248 21.07 -15.96 -0.99
CA TYR A 248 21.02 -14.57 -0.54
C TYR A 248 22.31 -14.13 0.15
N THR A 249 22.76 -12.91 -0.18
CA THR A 249 23.95 -12.26 0.41
C THR A 249 23.56 -11.03 1.24
N ASP A 250 22.34 -11.02 1.78
CA ASP A 250 21.73 -9.89 2.48
C ASP A 250 22.09 -9.83 3.97
N ASN A 251 21.59 -8.81 4.67
CA ASN A 251 21.90 -8.58 6.07
C ASN A 251 21.46 -9.78 6.95
N GLY A 252 22.45 -10.46 7.54
CA GLY A 252 22.26 -11.71 8.27
C GLY A 252 22.87 -12.93 7.56
N GLY A 253 23.19 -12.82 6.27
CA GLY A 253 23.93 -13.81 5.49
C GLY A 253 25.44 -13.75 5.74
N TYR A 254 26.11 -14.91 5.64
CA TYR A 254 27.56 -15.02 5.92
C TYR A 254 28.42 -14.17 4.96
N TYR A 255 28.05 -14.08 3.67
CA TYR A 255 28.76 -13.27 2.68
C TYR A 255 28.15 -11.88 2.50
N TYR A 256 27.55 -11.31 3.54
CA TYR A 256 27.16 -9.91 3.57
C TYR A 256 28.37 -9.04 3.95
N TYR A 257 28.87 -8.22 3.01
CA TYR A 257 30.12 -7.46 3.17
C TYR A 257 31.32 -8.30 3.65
N ASN A 258 31.34 -9.57 3.30
CA ASN A 258 32.34 -10.52 3.78
C ASN A 258 32.91 -11.28 2.58
N THR A 259 34.20 -11.07 2.32
CA THR A 259 34.96 -11.70 1.24
C THR A 259 35.82 -12.80 1.82
N GLU A 260 35.94 -13.93 1.13
CA GLU A 260 36.83 -15.00 1.56
C GLU A 260 38.30 -14.57 1.56
N LYS A 261 39.07 -15.13 2.47
CA LYS A 261 40.49 -14.76 2.63
C LYS A 261 41.29 -15.15 1.40
N GLY A 262 42.08 -14.21 0.88
CA GLY A 262 43.01 -14.46 -0.23
C GLY A 262 42.37 -14.40 -1.61
N VAL A 263 41.08 -14.08 -1.72
CA VAL A 263 40.38 -13.88 -3.00
C VAL A 263 39.57 -12.57 -3.00
N ASN A 264 39.06 -12.14 -4.15
CA ASN A 264 38.16 -11.00 -4.25
C ASN A 264 36.69 -11.44 -4.13
N TYR A 265 35.75 -10.47 -4.15
CA TYR A 265 34.33 -10.75 -3.96
C TYR A 265 33.75 -11.59 -5.10
N GLU A 266 34.13 -11.28 -6.34
CA GLU A 266 33.75 -12.07 -7.51
C GLU A 266 34.12 -13.55 -7.35
N GLU A 267 35.37 -13.84 -7.04
CA GLU A 267 35.87 -15.20 -6.83
C GLU A 267 35.18 -15.88 -5.64
N THR A 268 34.90 -15.12 -4.58
CA THR A 268 34.12 -15.63 -3.44
C THR A 268 32.76 -16.14 -3.91
N MET A 269 32.01 -15.35 -4.70
CA MET A 269 30.70 -15.74 -5.21
C MET A 269 30.76 -16.92 -6.19
N VAL A 270 31.79 -16.95 -7.05
CA VAL A 270 32.04 -18.09 -7.95
C VAL A 270 32.34 -19.36 -7.16
N ASN A 271 33.14 -19.27 -6.10
CA ASN A 271 33.43 -20.40 -5.21
C ASN A 271 32.17 -20.88 -4.49
N VAL A 272 31.31 -19.98 -4.01
CA VAL A 272 30.00 -20.33 -3.44
C VAL A 272 29.18 -21.18 -4.41
N ARG A 273 29.12 -20.77 -5.69
CA ARG A 273 28.41 -21.53 -6.74
C ARG A 273 28.96 -22.93 -6.94
N HIS A 274 30.28 -23.11 -6.91
CA HIS A 274 30.90 -24.41 -7.17
C HIS A 274 31.00 -25.31 -5.93
N GLN A 275 31.01 -24.75 -4.72
CA GLN A 275 31.21 -25.50 -3.48
C GLN A 275 29.91 -25.88 -2.78
N ILE A 276 28.83 -25.13 -2.98
CA ILE A 276 27.52 -25.46 -2.42
C ILE A 276 26.84 -26.50 -3.30
N SER A 277 26.52 -27.65 -2.71
CA SER A 277 25.86 -28.77 -3.41
C SER A 277 24.36 -28.58 -3.65
N LEU A 278 23.74 -27.55 -3.05
CA LEU A 278 22.32 -27.23 -3.26
C LEU A 278 22.10 -26.54 -4.61
N PRO A 279 21.07 -26.94 -5.38
CA PRO A 279 20.80 -26.37 -6.69
C PRO A 279 20.04 -25.04 -6.58
N PHE A 280 20.75 -23.96 -6.27
CA PHE A 280 20.17 -22.62 -6.36
C PHE A 280 20.16 -22.12 -7.81
N HIS A 281 19.09 -21.41 -8.18
CA HIS A 281 18.81 -20.97 -9.56
C HIS A 281 19.09 -19.48 -9.78
N TYR A 282 19.35 -18.76 -8.70
CA TYR A 282 19.74 -17.38 -8.74
C TYR A 282 20.60 -17.03 -7.53
N MET A 283 21.43 -16.01 -7.68
CA MET A 283 22.20 -15.42 -6.60
C MET A 283 21.74 -13.98 -6.40
N GLN A 284 21.42 -13.61 -5.16
CA GLN A 284 21.10 -12.24 -4.82
C GLN A 284 22.39 -11.46 -4.54
N LEU A 285 22.45 -10.26 -5.09
CA LEU A 285 23.53 -9.30 -4.87
C LEU A 285 23.00 -8.15 -4.01
N ASP A 286 23.45 -8.08 -2.76
CA ASP A 286 23.03 -7.04 -1.84
C ASP A 286 23.66 -5.66 -2.15
N SER A 287 23.51 -4.70 -1.26
CA SER A 287 23.91 -3.30 -1.40
C SER A 287 25.41 -3.03 -1.53
N TRP A 288 26.26 -4.03 -1.77
CA TRP A 288 27.71 -3.89 -1.80
C TRP A 288 28.31 -3.71 -3.21
N TRP A 289 27.60 -4.06 -4.28
CA TRP A 289 28.17 -4.13 -5.64
C TRP A 289 28.04 -2.86 -6.50
N TYR A 290 27.23 -1.88 -6.10
CA TYR A 290 26.99 -0.63 -6.85
C TYR A 290 27.54 0.60 -6.12
N TYR A 291 27.61 1.73 -6.83
CA TYR A 291 28.07 3.00 -6.25
C TYR A 291 26.96 3.66 -5.42
N LYS A 292 27.36 4.09 -4.23
CA LYS A 292 26.49 4.78 -3.28
C LYS A 292 26.78 6.28 -3.27
N GLY A 293 25.73 7.03 -2.95
CA GLY A 293 25.78 8.45 -2.70
C GLY A 293 25.31 8.78 -1.28
N THR A 294 24.73 9.96 -1.12
CA THR A 294 24.19 10.50 0.12
C THR A 294 23.26 9.50 0.79
N GLY A 295 23.49 9.24 2.08
CA GLY A 295 22.71 8.30 2.87
C GLY A 295 22.78 6.86 2.36
N ASP A 296 23.86 6.43 1.69
CA ASP A 296 24.01 5.09 1.13
C ASP A 296 22.97 4.72 0.05
N GLY A 297 22.30 5.71 -0.53
CA GLY A 297 21.41 5.52 -1.68
C GLY A 297 22.19 5.22 -2.96
N VAL A 298 21.53 4.64 -3.95
CA VAL A 298 22.13 4.36 -5.26
C VAL A 298 22.46 5.67 -5.98
N SER A 299 23.74 5.95 -6.21
CA SER A 299 24.17 7.07 -7.06
C SER A 299 24.33 6.63 -8.51
N GLN A 300 24.92 5.44 -8.73
CA GLN A 300 25.10 4.81 -10.03
C GLN A 300 24.90 3.29 -9.93
N TRP A 301 24.03 2.74 -10.77
CA TRP A 301 23.59 1.35 -10.77
C TRP A 301 24.44 0.52 -11.75
N THR A 302 25.73 0.43 -11.47
CA THR A 302 26.69 -0.34 -12.25
C THR A 302 27.65 -1.09 -11.33
N ALA A 303 28.24 -2.17 -11.83
CA ALA A 303 29.28 -2.91 -11.11
C ALA A 303 30.45 -2.01 -10.76
N ARG A 304 30.84 -2.08 -9.49
CA ARG A 304 32.10 -1.53 -9.00
C ARG A 304 33.28 -2.42 -9.40
N PRO A 305 34.33 -1.90 -10.07
CA PRO A 305 35.50 -2.68 -10.47
C PRO A 305 36.29 -3.26 -9.29
N ASP A 306 36.21 -2.66 -8.09
CA ASP A 306 36.86 -3.22 -6.90
C ASP A 306 36.11 -4.43 -6.31
N ILE A 307 34.88 -4.69 -6.75
CA ILE A 307 34.06 -5.85 -6.37
C ILE A 307 34.01 -6.87 -7.51
N PHE A 308 33.71 -6.39 -8.72
CA PHE A 308 33.59 -7.15 -9.97
C PHE A 308 34.49 -6.52 -11.04
N PRO A 309 35.79 -6.88 -11.08
CA PRO A 309 36.79 -6.22 -11.94
C PRO A 309 36.43 -6.22 -13.43
N ASP A 310 35.81 -7.31 -13.89
CA ASP A 310 35.42 -7.50 -15.29
C ASP A 310 33.91 -7.26 -15.51
N GLY A 311 33.22 -6.68 -14.53
CA GLY A 311 31.81 -6.31 -14.56
C GLY A 311 30.81 -7.46 -14.42
N LEU A 312 29.53 -7.12 -14.22
CA LEU A 312 28.45 -8.09 -13.96
C LEU A 312 28.27 -9.14 -15.08
N GLN A 313 28.55 -8.79 -16.33
CA GLN A 313 28.41 -9.72 -17.45
C GLN A 313 29.38 -10.89 -17.35
N THR A 314 30.60 -10.63 -16.84
CA THR A 314 31.61 -11.66 -16.61
C THR A 314 31.21 -12.53 -15.43
N VAL A 315 30.80 -11.90 -14.31
CA VAL A 315 30.25 -12.59 -13.13
C VAL A 315 29.13 -13.54 -13.53
N TYR A 316 28.14 -13.08 -14.31
CA TYR A 316 27.01 -13.88 -14.77
C TYR A 316 27.46 -15.14 -15.54
N ARG A 317 28.45 -15.03 -16.43
CA ARG A 317 28.99 -16.19 -17.15
C ARG A 317 29.75 -17.14 -16.22
N ARG A 318 30.53 -16.60 -15.28
CA ARG A 318 31.29 -17.38 -14.30
C ARG A 318 30.40 -18.11 -13.29
N LEU A 319 29.21 -17.58 -13.04
CA LEU A 319 28.15 -18.23 -12.26
C LEU A 319 27.28 -19.17 -13.12
N GLU A 320 27.79 -19.63 -14.27
CA GLU A 320 27.11 -20.57 -15.17
C GLU A 320 25.73 -20.07 -15.66
N ASN A 321 25.57 -18.76 -15.78
CA ASN A 321 24.37 -18.10 -16.29
C ASN A 321 23.12 -18.24 -15.40
N ILE A 322 23.27 -18.54 -14.10
CA ILE A 322 22.16 -18.42 -13.16
C ILE A 322 21.68 -16.97 -13.05
N SER A 323 20.40 -16.77 -12.76
CA SER A 323 19.84 -15.41 -12.67
C SER A 323 20.47 -14.62 -11.50
N LEU A 324 20.46 -13.29 -11.61
CA LEU A 324 20.90 -12.40 -10.53
C LEU A 324 19.69 -11.63 -10.00
N ALA A 325 19.47 -11.69 -8.68
CA ALA A 325 18.51 -10.83 -8.00
C ALA A 325 19.26 -9.64 -7.41
N ALA A 326 19.10 -8.44 -7.96
CA ALA A 326 19.90 -7.29 -7.58
C ALA A 326 19.15 -6.36 -6.61
N HIS A 327 19.59 -6.26 -5.36
CA HIS A 327 18.93 -5.45 -4.34
C HIS A 327 19.25 -3.96 -4.48
N ASN A 328 18.21 -3.12 -4.59
CA ASN A 328 18.28 -1.66 -4.55
C ASN A 328 17.66 -1.16 -3.23
N ARG A 329 18.35 -0.25 -2.53
CA ARG A 329 17.83 0.35 -1.29
C ARG A 329 16.83 1.49 -1.59
N TYR A 330 17.33 2.57 -2.17
CA TYR A 330 16.61 3.72 -2.73
C TYR A 330 17.60 4.51 -3.59
N TRP A 331 17.11 5.42 -4.43
CA TRP A 331 17.99 6.29 -5.21
C TRP A 331 18.48 7.48 -4.38
N ALA A 332 19.77 7.80 -4.48
CA ALA A 332 20.35 8.98 -3.86
C ALA A 332 19.86 10.25 -4.58
N TYR A 333 19.74 11.37 -3.85
CA TYR A 333 19.33 12.66 -4.41
C TYR A 333 20.17 13.12 -5.61
N GLU A 334 21.47 12.83 -5.59
CA GLU A 334 22.44 13.15 -6.64
C GLU A 334 22.63 12.05 -7.68
N THR A 335 21.75 11.05 -7.72
CA THR A 335 21.85 9.96 -8.70
C THR A 335 22.03 10.49 -10.11
N ILE A 336 22.97 9.90 -10.86
CA ILE A 336 23.30 10.38 -12.22
C ILE A 336 22.11 10.22 -13.19
N TYR A 337 21.19 9.30 -12.88
CA TYR A 337 20.05 8.99 -13.73
C TYR A 337 19.02 10.12 -13.79
N LYS A 338 19.01 11.05 -12.84
CA LYS A 338 18.11 12.21 -12.88
C LYS A 338 18.37 13.18 -14.04
N GLN A 339 19.50 13.00 -14.74
CA GLN A 339 19.81 13.74 -15.96
C GLN A 339 19.02 13.23 -17.18
N ASN A 340 18.62 11.95 -17.16
CA ASN A 340 18.03 11.26 -18.31
C ASN A 340 16.61 10.73 -18.04
N TYR A 341 16.19 10.67 -16.77
CA TYR A 341 14.88 10.16 -16.36
C TYR A 341 14.23 11.09 -15.35
N SER A 342 12.90 11.02 -15.26
CA SER A 342 12.12 11.82 -14.33
C SER A 342 12.25 11.28 -12.90
N PHE A 343 12.55 12.16 -11.96
CA PHE A 343 12.62 11.85 -10.53
C PHE A 343 11.89 12.92 -9.72
N VAL A 344 11.17 12.48 -8.69
CA VAL A 344 10.83 13.33 -7.55
C VAL A 344 12.04 13.37 -6.63
N LEU A 345 12.51 14.57 -6.31
CA LEU A 345 13.67 14.78 -5.45
C LEU A 345 13.20 15.30 -4.09
N ASP A 346 13.52 14.57 -3.03
CA ASP A 346 13.24 14.98 -1.67
C ASP A 346 14.52 15.55 -1.06
N GLU A 347 14.60 16.88 -1.01
CA GLU A 347 15.75 17.59 -0.48
C GLU A 347 15.91 17.41 1.03
N SER A 348 14.83 17.12 1.76
CA SER A 348 14.85 17.03 3.22
C SER A 348 15.56 15.76 3.70
N ASN A 349 15.28 14.63 3.05
CA ASN A 349 15.87 13.33 3.39
C ASN A 349 16.96 12.87 2.39
N LYS A 350 17.25 13.70 1.38
CA LYS A 350 18.25 13.45 0.34
C LYS A 350 18.01 12.14 -0.44
N LYS A 351 16.74 11.80 -0.68
CA LYS A 351 16.33 10.67 -1.52
C LYS A 351 15.75 11.14 -2.85
N ALA A 352 15.75 10.22 -3.81
CA ALA A 352 15.09 10.39 -5.09
C ALA A 352 14.15 9.21 -5.37
N LEU A 353 13.01 9.48 -6.00
CA LEU A 353 12.05 8.47 -6.43
C LEU A 353 11.86 8.59 -7.94
N PRO A 354 12.19 7.55 -8.74
CA PRO A 354 11.92 7.57 -10.17
C PRO A 354 10.40 7.59 -10.37
N ILE A 355 9.94 8.43 -11.30
CA ILE A 355 8.54 8.51 -11.67
C ILE A 355 8.38 8.10 -13.14
N GLY A 356 7.25 7.45 -13.44
CA GLY A 356 6.90 7.10 -14.82
C GLY A 356 6.81 8.37 -15.68
N ASN A 357 7.30 8.27 -16.91
CA ASN A 357 7.13 9.33 -17.92
C ASN A 357 5.71 9.31 -18.50
#